data_AF-A0A1V6NVV0-F1
#
_entry.id   AF-A0A1V6NVV0-F1
#
_cell.length_a   1.000
_cell.length_b   1.000
_cell.length_c   1.000
_cell.angle_alpha   90.00
_cell.angle_beta   90.00
_cell.angle_gamma   90.00
#
_symmetry.space_group_name_H-M   'P 1'
#
loop_
_entity.id
_entity.type
_entity.pdbx_description
1 polymer ?
#
loop_
_entity_poly.entity_id
_entity_poly.type
_entity_poly.pdbx_seq_one_letter_code
_entity_poly.pdbx_strand_id
1 'polypeptide(L)'
;MHNHAHSDVEQRPLGESCEQLDSFEGLPILIEKAKVAMGITTHAKAFSNDLLRVEPSGPDRPHLTIVDLPGLIHSETKQQSAMDVQLVLDVVQSYMKEPRNIILAVVFAKNDFANQIVLKLARDADPSGKRTLGIITKPDTLAAGSESETMFVSFAKNQDVEFRLGWHVLKNMDMDKGQWTLKQRDAEENEFFSRKDTERFAKSLVGIDNLRMRLDKVLLSQIATELPSLIREIEIKTDHCRTRLRRLGEPRITVDEQNLYLLNINQSLQE
;
A
#
# COMPACT_ATOMS: atom_id res chain seq x y z
N MET A 1 15.83 -10.35 6.94
CA MET A 1 16.26 -10.15 8.34
C MET A 1 15.02 -9.78 9.13
N HIS A 2 14.65 -10.57 10.13
CA HIS A 2 13.50 -10.29 11.00
C HIS A 2 13.85 -9.07 11.87
N ASN A 3 13.15 -7.95 11.69
CA ASN A 3 13.23 -6.85 12.63
C ASN A 3 12.46 -7.25 13.89
N HIS A 4 13.20 -7.63 14.93
CA HIS A 4 12.72 -7.63 16.31
C HIS A 4 12.58 -6.17 16.76
N ALA A 5 11.35 -5.67 16.71
CA ALA A 5 10.95 -4.50 17.47
C ALA A 5 9.58 -4.83 18.07
N HIS A 6 9.58 -5.49 19.22
CA HIS A 6 8.62 -5.41 20.33
C HIS A 6 8.97 -6.50 21.34
N SER A 7 8.97 -6.16 22.63
CA SER A 7 9.14 -7.12 23.72
C SER A 7 7.89 -8.02 23.82
N ASP A 8 8.06 -9.29 24.18
CA ASP A 8 7.00 -10.33 24.26
C ASP A 8 5.79 -9.98 25.17
N VAL A 9 5.86 -8.87 25.90
CA VAL A 9 4.82 -8.39 26.82
C VAL A 9 3.84 -7.42 26.13
N GLU A 10 4.27 -6.67 25.11
CA GLU A 10 3.42 -5.70 24.39
C GLU A 10 2.61 -6.32 23.25
N GLN A 11 2.93 -7.54 22.82
CA GLN A 11 2.22 -8.21 21.70
C GLN A 11 0.86 -8.80 22.08
N ARG A 12 0.49 -8.84 23.37
CA ARG A 12 -0.72 -9.54 23.83
C ARG A 12 -2.07 -8.85 23.61
N PRO A 13 -2.23 -7.51 23.49
CA PRO A 13 -3.53 -6.92 23.25
C PRO A 13 -3.88 -6.72 21.76
N LEU A 14 -2.90 -6.74 20.86
CA LEU A 14 -3.10 -6.38 19.44
C LEU A 14 -3.38 -7.58 18.53
N GLY A 15 -3.13 -8.81 18.99
CA GLY A 15 -3.12 -10.00 18.14
C GLY A 15 -4.47 -10.43 17.57
N GLU A 16 -5.60 -10.11 18.21
CA GLU A 16 -6.90 -10.74 17.85
C GLU A 16 -8.15 -9.87 18.11
N SER A 17 -8.12 -8.54 17.89
CA SER A 17 -9.38 -7.78 17.83
C SER A 17 -9.96 -7.83 16.41
N CYS A 18 -10.54 -8.97 16.03
CA CYS A 18 -11.29 -9.12 14.79
C CYS A 18 -12.74 -8.64 15.01
N GLU A 19 -13.05 -7.41 14.61
CA GLU A 19 -14.42 -6.87 14.64
C GLU A 19 -15.07 -7.03 13.26
N GLN A 20 -16.27 -7.63 13.21
CA GLN A 20 -17.11 -7.69 12.01
C GLN A 20 -18.09 -6.52 12.01
N LEU A 21 -18.23 -5.86 10.85
CA LEU A 21 -19.19 -4.78 10.64
C LEU A 21 -20.13 -5.13 9.49
N ASP A 22 -21.43 -4.96 9.72
CA ASP A 22 -22.46 -5.16 8.69
C ASP A 22 -22.57 -3.95 7.73
N SER A 23 -22.01 -2.79 8.11
CA SER A 23 -22.08 -1.52 7.36
C SER A 23 -20.82 -0.67 7.54
N PHE A 24 -20.51 0.16 6.52
CA PHE A 24 -19.41 1.14 6.56
C PHE A 24 -19.65 2.29 7.54
N GLU A 25 -20.87 2.48 8.05
CA GLU A 25 -21.19 3.53 9.03
C GLU A 25 -20.43 3.34 10.36
N GLY A 26 -20.11 2.09 10.72
CA GLY A 26 -19.30 1.78 11.92
C GLY A 26 -17.80 1.98 11.73
N LEU A 27 -17.33 2.17 10.50
CA LEU A 27 -15.90 2.22 10.19
C LEU A 27 -15.16 3.37 10.89
N PRO A 28 -15.69 4.62 10.96
CA PRO A 28 -15.02 5.70 11.68
C PRO A 28 -14.79 5.39 13.16
N ILE A 29 -15.77 4.75 13.80
CA ILE A 29 -15.69 4.37 15.22
C ILE A 29 -14.61 3.31 15.41
N LEU A 30 -14.54 2.32 14.51
CA LEU A 30 -13.53 1.27 14.54
C LEU A 30 -12.12 1.83 14.31
N ILE A 31 -11.97 2.80 13.40
CA ILE A 31 -10.70 3.49 13.19
C ILE A 31 -10.25 4.21 14.46
N GLU A 32 -11.14 4.89 15.18
CA GLU A 32 -10.80 5.55 16.44
C GLU A 32 -10.42 4.53 17.54
N LYS A 33 -11.15 3.41 17.66
CA LYS A 33 -10.75 2.32 18.57
C LYS A 33 -9.37 1.75 18.22
N ALA A 34 -9.10 1.53 16.93
CA ALA A 34 -7.83 1.01 16.45
C ALA A 34 -6.68 1.97 16.75
N LYS A 35 -6.88 3.28 16.57
CA LYS A 35 -5.88 4.31 16.95
C LYS A 35 -5.50 4.19 18.43
N VAL A 36 -6.49 4.07 19.32
CA VAL A 36 -6.26 3.90 20.76
C VAL A 36 -5.50 2.61 21.05
N ALA A 37 -5.89 1.48 20.44
CA ALA A 37 -5.23 0.19 20.62
C ALA A 37 -3.77 0.20 20.13
N MET A 38 -3.49 0.89 19.03
CA MET A 38 -2.15 1.08 18.45
C MET A 38 -1.30 2.11 19.23
N GLY A 39 -1.84 2.67 20.32
CA GLY A 39 -1.15 3.68 21.13
C GLY A 39 -0.99 5.03 20.43
N ILE A 40 -1.72 5.28 19.33
CA ILE A 40 -1.76 6.58 18.66
C ILE A 40 -2.62 7.50 19.53
N THR A 41 -1.95 8.36 20.30
CA THR A 41 -2.59 9.29 21.23
C THR A 41 -2.16 10.71 20.90
N THR A 42 -3.04 11.67 21.17
CA THR A 42 -2.85 13.11 20.89
C THR A 42 -1.62 13.73 21.57
N HIS A 43 -0.97 13.02 22.50
CA HIS A 43 0.09 13.57 23.34
C HIS A 43 1.42 12.78 23.33
N ALA A 44 1.51 11.60 22.70
CA ALA A 44 2.72 10.77 22.81
C ALA A 44 3.23 10.17 21.49
N LYS A 45 2.36 9.68 20.61
CA LYS A 45 2.78 8.96 19.39
C LYS A 45 1.82 9.26 18.24
N ALA A 46 2.34 9.88 17.17
CA ALA A 46 1.55 10.27 16.01
C ALA A 46 1.38 9.15 14.98
N PHE A 47 2.30 8.18 14.94
CA PHE A 47 2.32 7.09 13.96
C PHE A 47 2.71 5.76 14.62
N SER A 48 2.12 4.66 14.16
CA SER A 48 2.52 3.29 14.54
C SER A 48 2.97 2.49 13.31
N ASN A 49 3.78 1.45 13.54
CA ASN A 49 4.14 0.46 12.52
C ASN A 49 3.08 -0.66 12.39
N ASP A 50 2.04 -0.61 13.23
CA ASP A 50 0.94 -1.58 13.20
C ASP A 50 0.06 -1.39 11.96
N LEU A 51 -0.43 -2.49 11.41
CA LEU A 51 -1.27 -2.50 10.22
C LEU A 51 -2.74 -2.64 10.60
N LEU A 52 -3.58 -1.69 10.18
CA LEU A 52 -5.04 -1.85 10.20
C LEU A 52 -5.50 -2.50 8.90
N ARG A 53 -5.95 -3.77 8.97
CA ARG A 53 -6.51 -4.50 7.83
C ARG A 53 -8.03 -4.38 7.84
N VAL A 54 -8.61 -3.89 6.76
CA VAL A 54 -10.07 -3.80 6.55
C VAL A 54 -10.43 -4.67 5.35
N GLU A 55 -11.34 -5.64 5.55
CA GLU A 55 -11.70 -6.63 4.53
C GLU A 55 -13.18 -6.57 4.13
N PRO A 56 -13.58 -5.58 3.32
CA PRO A 56 -14.95 -5.50 2.87
C PRO A 56 -15.24 -6.62 1.86
N SER A 57 -16.14 -7.54 2.21
CA SER A 57 -16.51 -8.70 1.38
C SER A 57 -17.88 -8.52 0.73
N GLY A 58 -18.09 -9.11 -0.45
CA GLY A 58 -19.37 -9.06 -1.17
C GLY A 58 -19.26 -9.57 -2.61
N PRO A 59 -20.39 -9.99 -3.23
CA PRO A 59 -20.39 -10.62 -4.56
C PRO A 59 -19.94 -9.68 -5.69
N ASP A 60 -20.22 -8.38 -5.56
CA ASP A 60 -19.93 -7.37 -6.59
C ASP A 60 -18.64 -6.57 -6.33
N ARG A 61 -17.75 -7.08 -5.47
CA ARG A 61 -16.52 -6.36 -5.10
C ARG A 61 -15.32 -6.88 -5.90
N PRO A 62 -14.48 -5.98 -6.46
CA PRO A 62 -13.26 -6.40 -7.13
C PRO A 62 -12.26 -6.99 -6.12
N HIS A 63 -11.46 -7.96 -6.55
CA HIS A 63 -10.37 -8.53 -5.77
C HIS A 63 -9.16 -7.60 -5.77
N LEU A 64 -9.30 -6.47 -5.08
CA LEU A 64 -8.30 -5.40 -5.03
C LEU A 64 -7.83 -5.19 -3.58
N THR A 65 -6.52 -5.32 -3.36
CA THR A 65 -5.87 -4.92 -2.12
C THR A 65 -5.17 -3.59 -2.34
N ILE A 66 -5.53 -2.59 -1.54
CA ILE A 66 -4.88 -1.28 -1.53
C ILE A 66 -4.29 -1.09 -0.14
N VAL A 67 -3.03 -0.67 -0.09
CA VAL A 67 -2.38 -0.23 1.14
C VAL A 67 -2.39 1.29 1.13
N ASP A 68 -3.11 1.89 2.07
CA ASP A 68 -3.03 3.33 2.30
C ASP A 68 -1.83 3.62 3.20
N LEU A 69 -0.94 4.49 2.71
CA LEU A 69 0.28 4.86 3.42
C LEU A 69 0.13 6.27 3.97
N PRO A 70 0.75 6.59 5.13
CA PRO A 70 0.67 7.94 5.68
C PRO A 70 1.17 8.97 4.66
N GLY A 71 0.51 10.14 4.62
CA GLY A 71 0.91 11.23 3.75
C GLY A 71 2.36 11.67 4.01
N LEU A 72 3.09 11.97 2.94
CA LEU A 72 4.49 12.43 3.03
C LEU A 72 4.55 13.86 3.59
N ILE A 73 4.99 14.01 4.83
CA ILE A 73 5.13 15.30 5.52
C ILE A 73 6.59 15.71 5.51
N HIS A 74 6.87 16.98 5.18
CA HIS A 74 8.23 17.50 4.98
C HIS A 74 8.64 18.55 6.01
N SER A 75 7.79 18.83 6.99
CA SER A 75 8.06 19.87 7.97
C SER A 75 7.59 19.44 9.35
N GLU A 76 8.48 19.59 10.32
CA GLU A 76 8.16 19.46 11.73
C GLU A 76 7.02 20.42 12.07
N THR A 77 5.92 19.88 12.59
CA THR A 77 4.84 20.68 13.16
C THR A 77 4.85 20.50 14.67
N LYS A 78 4.15 21.35 15.42
CA LYS A 78 4.08 21.27 16.89
C LYS A 78 3.63 19.91 17.45
N GLN A 79 3.07 19.04 16.61
CA GLN A 79 2.55 17.73 16.97
C GLN A 79 3.38 16.55 16.42
N GLN A 80 4.43 16.81 15.62
CA GLN A 80 5.19 15.78 14.91
C GLN A 80 6.69 16.06 14.97
N SER A 81 7.45 15.11 15.51
CA SER A 81 8.90 15.21 15.66
C SER A 81 9.64 14.83 14.37
N ALA A 82 10.93 15.17 14.28
CA ALA A 82 11.80 14.69 13.19
C ALA A 82 11.81 13.15 13.07
N MET A 83 11.71 12.46 14.21
CA MET A 83 11.66 10.99 14.26
C MET A 83 10.37 10.45 13.61
N ASP A 84 9.24 11.13 13.81
CA ASP A 84 7.97 10.76 13.19
C ASP A 84 8.01 10.89 11.66
N VAL A 85 8.63 11.97 11.16
CA VAL A 85 8.84 12.18 9.72
C VAL A 85 9.70 11.07 9.13
N GLN A 86 10.80 10.70 9.80
CA GLN A 86 11.66 9.62 9.34
C GLN A 86 10.94 8.27 9.36
N LEU A 87 10.14 8.00 10.40
CA LEU A 87 9.36 6.76 10.50
C LEU A 87 8.39 6.62 9.32
N VAL A 88 7.65 7.69 9.00
CA VAL A 88 6.74 7.69 7.84
C VAL A 88 7.49 7.43 6.54
N LEU A 89 8.63 8.09 6.34
CA LEU A 89 9.46 7.90 5.15
C LEU A 89 9.96 6.45 5.03
N ASP A 90 10.43 5.86 6.13
CA ASP A 90 10.94 4.48 6.16
C ASP A 90 9.83 3.48 5.84
N VAL A 91 8.63 3.67 6.42
CA VAL A 91 7.45 2.85 6.11
C VAL A 91 7.12 2.96 4.63
N VAL A 92 6.95 4.18 4.09
CA VAL A 92 6.61 4.37 2.67
C VAL A 92 7.66 3.76 1.75
N GLN A 93 8.95 3.98 2.03
CA GLN A 93 10.03 3.41 1.24
C GLN A 93 10.07 1.88 1.31
N SER A 94 9.76 1.28 2.46
CA SER A 94 9.74 -0.18 2.59
C SER A 94 8.70 -0.82 1.66
N TYR A 95 7.50 -0.23 1.56
CA TYR A 95 6.46 -0.67 0.65
C TYR A 95 6.81 -0.38 -0.82
N MET A 96 7.37 0.80 -1.11
CA MET A 96 7.76 1.16 -2.48
C MET A 96 8.93 0.31 -3.00
N LYS A 97 9.90 -0.08 -2.16
CA LYS A 97 11.07 -0.88 -2.56
C LYS A 97 10.74 -2.33 -2.92
N GLU A 98 9.63 -2.88 -2.42
CA GLU A 98 9.21 -4.23 -2.76
C GLU A 98 8.80 -4.30 -4.24
N PRO A 99 9.53 -5.04 -5.10
CA PRO A 99 9.29 -5.07 -6.54
C PRO A 99 7.91 -5.62 -6.93
N ARG A 100 7.31 -6.42 -6.05
CA ARG A 100 5.98 -7.01 -6.26
C ARG A 100 4.84 -6.00 -6.13
N ASN A 101 5.08 -4.85 -5.48
CA ASN A 101 4.07 -3.84 -5.25
C ASN A 101 3.93 -2.89 -6.45
N ILE A 102 2.69 -2.59 -6.83
CA ILE A 102 2.37 -1.52 -7.77
C ILE A 102 2.37 -0.19 -7.01
N ILE A 103 3.05 0.81 -7.54
CA ILE A 103 3.09 2.16 -6.97
C ILE A 103 1.97 3.00 -7.58
N LEU A 104 1.04 3.47 -6.76
CA LEU A 104 0.03 4.45 -7.16
C LEU A 104 0.50 5.85 -6.78
N ALA A 105 1.05 6.58 -7.75
CA ALA A 105 1.55 7.93 -7.54
C ALA A 105 0.42 8.96 -7.69
N VAL A 106 -0.24 9.29 -6.57
CA VAL A 106 -1.34 10.25 -6.54
C VAL A 106 -0.81 11.69 -6.45
N VAL A 107 -1.25 12.53 -7.38
CA VAL A 107 -0.81 13.92 -7.52
C VAL A 107 -2.00 14.88 -7.69
N PHE A 108 -1.84 16.13 -7.24
CA PHE A 108 -2.83 17.18 -7.44
C PHE A 108 -2.57 17.95 -8.74
N ALA A 109 -3.62 18.19 -9.52
CA ALA A 109 -3.50 18.83 -10.83
C ALA A 109 -2.94 20.27 -10.76
N LYS A 110 -3.30 21.02 -9.71
CA LYS A 110 -2.88 22.42 -9.53
C LYS A 110 -1.45 22.60 -9.03
N ASN A 111 -0.92 21.62 -8.29
CA ASN A 111 0.44 21.72 -7.76
C ASN A 111 1.45 21.35 -8.84
N ASP A 112 2.59 22.04 -8.84
CA ASP A 112 3.72 21.71 -9.69
C ASP A 112 4.13 20.25 -9.46
N PHE A 113 3.84 19.39 -10.44
CA PHE A 113 4.12 17.97 -10.42
C PHE A 113 5.62 17.71 -10.18
N ALA A 114 6.51 18.59 -10.67
CA ALA A 114 7.95 18.45 -10.49
C ALA A 114 8.39 18.52 -9.02
N ASN A 115 7.62 19.19 -8.17
CA ASN A 115 7.91 19.37 -6.75
C ASN A 115 7.24 18.32 -5.85
N GLN A 116 6.49 17.36 -6.42
CA GLN A 116 5.81 16.35 -5.61
C GLN A 116 6.76 15.20 -5.27
N ILE A 117 7.11 15.08 -3.99
CA ILE A 117 8.05 14.07 -3.47
C ILE A 117 7.65 12.64 -3.86
N VAL A 118 6.36 12.36 -3.99
CA VAL A 118 5.87 11.05 -4.43
C VAL A 118 6.47 10.62 -5.77
N LEU A 119 6.66 11.54 -6.73
CA LEU A 119 7.25 11.21 -8.03
C LEU A 119 8.74 10.93 -7.93
N LYS A 120 9.44 11.61 -7.01
CA LYS A 120 10.86 11.34 -6.74
C LYS A 120 11.02 9.95 -6.10
N LEU A 121 10.26 9.66 -5.05
CA LEU A 121 10.29 8.35 -4.38
C LEU A 121 9.89 7.21 -5.33
N ALA A 122 8.89 7.43 -6.18
CA ALA A 122 8.49 6.47 -7.19
C ALA A 122 9.61 6.19 -8.20
N ARG A 123 10.33 7.23 -8.69
CA ARG A 123 11.48 7.04 -9.58
C ARG A 123 12.67 6.36 -8.90
N ASP A 124 12.92 6.67 -7.63
CA ASP A 124 13.99 6.03 -6.86
C ASP A 124 13.71 4.52 -6.66
N ALA A 125 12.44 4.15 -6.45
CA ALA A 125 12.01 2.76 -6.25
C ALA A 125 11.73 1.99 -7.56
N ASP A 126 11.31 2.67 -8.62
CA ASP A 126 11.04 2.12 -9.95
C ASP A 126 11.59 3.06 -11.05
N PRO A 127 12.92 3.07 -11.28
CA PRO A 127 13.54 3.95 -12.26
C PRO A 127 13.05 3.74 -13.69
N SER A 128 12.53 2.54 -13.98
CA SER A 128 12.00 2.17 -15.29
C SER A 128 10.50 2.44 -15.46
N GLY A 129 9.82 2.91 -14.41
CA GLY A 129 8.39 3.19 -14.42
C GLY A 129 7.50 1.98 -14.77
N LYS A 130 7.99 0.74 -14.57
CA LYS A 130 7.32 -0.48 -15.03
C LYS A 130 6.06 -0.81 -14.23
N ARG A 131 6.07 -0.50 -12.94
CA ARG A 131 5.04 -0.86 -11.96
C ARG A 131 4.45 0.39 -11.28
N THR A 132 4.67 1.56 -11.85
CA THR A 132 4.14 2.83 -11.36
C THR A 132 2.98 3.28 -12.23
N LEU A 133 1.84 3.59 -11.61
CA LEU A 133 0.67 4.19 -12.24
C LEU A 133 0.45 5.57 -11.64
N GLY A 134 0.44 6.60 -12.49
CA GLY A 134 0.17 7.97 -12.06
C GLY A 134 -1.32 8.26 -11.97
N ILE A 135 -1.77 8.87 -10.86
CA ILE A 135 -3.16 9.26 -10.66
C ILE A 135 -3.23 10.76 -10.43
N ILE A 136 -3.89 11.49 -11.32
CA ILE A 136 -4.10 12.93 -11.20
C ILE A 136 -5.48 13.20 -10.61
N THR A 137 -5.54 14.03 -9.57
CA THR A 137 -6.77 14.38 -8.88
C THR A 137 -7.00 15.89 -8.84
N LYS A 138 -8.25 16.29 -8.58
CA LYS A 138 -8.73 17.69 -8.55
C LYS A 138 -8.48 18.49 -9.85
N PRO A 139 -8.77 17.92 -11.04
CA PRO A 139 -8.56 18.61 -12.33
C PRO A 139 -9.45 19.86 -12.49
N ASP A 140 -10.54 19.94 -11.74
CA ASP A 140 -11.49 21.05 -11.70
C ASP A 140 -10.92 22.34 -11.09
N THR A 141 -9.80 22.25 -10.37
CA THR A 141 -9.14 23.41 -9.74
C THR A 141 -8.24 24.20 -10.70
N LEU A 142 -8.08 23.72 -11.93
CA LEU A 142 -7.26 24.35 -12.96
C LEU A 142 -8.01 25.52 -13.61
N ALA A 143 -7.31 26.64 -13.77
CA ALA A 143 -7.83 27.77 -14.55
C ALA A 143 -7.61 27.50 -16.04
N ALA A 144 -8.64 27.72 -16.86
CA ALA A 144 -8.55 27.53 -18.30
C ALA A 144 -7.48 28.46 -18.90
N GLY A 145 -6.61 27.91 -19.73
CA GLY A 145 -5.48 28.60 -20.36
C GLY A 145 -4.28 28.84 -19.43
N SER A 146 -4.28 28.29 -18.22
CA SER A 146 -3.14 28.41 -17.31
C SER A 146 -1.97 27.50 -17.71
N GLU A 147 -0.77 27.86 -17.30
CA GLU A 147 0.43 27.01 -17.43
C GLU A 147 0.22 25.65 -16.75
N SER A 148 -0.43 25.66 -15.58
CA SER A 148 -0.78 24.44 -14.83
C SER A 148 -1.71 23.51 -15.63
N GLU A 149 -2.64 24.04 -16.42
CA GLU A 149 -3.48 23.21 -17.31
C GLU A 149 -2.64 22.58 -18.43
N THR A 150 -1.71 23.34 -19.00
CA THR A 150 -0.83 22.86 -20.07
C THR A 150 0.06 21.72 -19.56
N MET A 151 0.69 21.90 -18.40
CA MET A 151 1.46 20.85 -17.72
C MET A 151 0.58 19.64 -17.37
N PHE A 152 -0.61 19.87 -16.81
CA PHE A 152 -1.54 18.78 -16.53
C PHE A 152 -1.83 17.93 -17.77
N VAL A 153 -2.06 18.56 -18.92
CA VAL A 153 -2.33 17.85 -20.18
C VAL A 153 -1.11 17.05 -20.64
N SER A 154 0.12 17.56 -20.53
CA SER A 154 1.33 16.83 -20.90
C SER A 154 1.57 15.62 -19.97
N PHE A 155 1.35 15.76 -18.66
CA PHE A 155 1.39 14.62 -17.73
C PHE A 155 0.33 13.58 -18.04
N ALA A 156 -0.93 13.99 -18.23
CA ALA A 156 -2.01 13.06 -18.56
C ALA A 156 -1.77 12.31 -19.89
N LYS A 157 -1.01 12.89 -20.82
CA LYS A 157 -0.56 12.27 -22.08
C LYS A 157 0.75 11.47 -21.95
N ASN A 158 1.30 11.34 -20.74
CA ASN A 158 2.53 10.60 -20.45
C ASN A 158 3.78 11.18 -21.15
N GLN A 159 3.84 12.50 -21.38
CA GLN A 159 4.93 13.14 -22.14
C GLN A 159 6.11 13.59 -21.27
N ASP A 160 5.84 14.20 -20.11
CA ASP A 160 6.90 14.76 -19.26
C ASP A 160 7.49 13.72 -18.30
N VAL A 161 6.62 12.97 -17.62
CA VAL A 161 7.01 11.84 -16.78
C VAL A 161 6.34 10.60 -17.33
N GLU A 162 7.16 9.75 -17.92
CA GLU A 162 6.71 8.52 -18.55
C GLU A 162 6.61 7.39 -17.52
N PHE A 163 5.41 6.87 -17.35
CA PHE A 163 5.17 5.61 -16.67
C PHE A 163 4.66 4.58 -17.67
N ARG A 164 5.11 3.33 -17.55
CA ARG A 164 4.65 2.23 -18.42
C ARG A 164 3.16 1.98 -18.24
N LEU A 165 2.67 2.06 -17.00
CA LEU A 165 1.25 1.94 -16.73
C LEU A 165 0.49 3.22 -17.08
N GLY A 166 1.18 4.31 -17.42
CA GLY A 166 0.62 5.60 -17.83
C GLY A 166 0.01 6.41 -16.69
N TRP A 167 -0.84 7.37 -17.07
CA TRP A 167 -1.57 8.24 -16.15
C TRP A 167 -3.08 7.98 -16.21
N HIS A 168 -3.77 8.32 -15.13
CA HIS A 168 -5.23 8.28 -15.01
C HIS A 168 -5.72 9.54 -14.30
N VAL A 169 -6.84 10.11 -14.74
CA VAL A 169 -7.40 11.34 -14.17
C VAL A 169 -8.71 11.04 -13.45
N LEU A 170 -8.88 11.58 -12.25
CA LEU A 170 -10.08 11.47 -11.42
C LEU A 170 -10.57 12.83 -10.97
N LYS A 171 -11.90 12.99 -10.93
CA LYS A 171 -12.53 14.11 -10.22
C LYS A 171 -13.07 13.57 -8.88
N ASN A 172 -12.44 14.01 -7.81
CA ASN A 172 -12.85 13.62 -6.46
C ASN A 172 -13.95 14.54 -5.91
N MET A 173 -14.56 14.11 -4.80
CA MET A 173 -15.53 14.91 -4.06
C MET A 173 -14.89 16.21 -3.56
N ASP A 174 -15.64 17.31 -3.70
CA ASP A 174 -15.32 18.55 -3.03
C ASP A 174 -15.90 18.51 -1.61
N MET A 175 -15.02 18.28 -0.63
CA MET A 175 -15.40 18.14 0.78
C MET A 175 -16.01 19.44 1.34
N ASP A 176 -15.78 20.58 0.69
CA ASP A 176 -16.29 21.88 1.13
C ASP A 176 -17.78 22.06 0.79
N LYS A 177 -18.35 21.23 -0.08
CA LYS A 177 -19.75 21.35 -0.56
C LYS A 177 -20.78 20.57 0.27
N GLY A 178 -20.40 19.91 1.36
CA GLY A 178 -21.32 19.22 2.28
C GLY A 178 -21.37 17.70 2.16
N GLN A 179 -22.47 17.07 2.56
CA GLN A 179 -22.63 15.61 2.50
C GLN A 179 -22.98 15.15 1.08
N TRP A 180 -22.20 14.19 0.57
CA TRP A 180 -22.37 13.60 -0.76
C TRP A 180 -22.67 12.11 -0.68
N THR A 181 -23.52 11.62 -1.59
CA THR A 181 -23.64 10.18 -1.86
C THR A 181 -22.63 9.75 -2.94
N LEU A 182 -22.23 8.47 -2.93
CA LEU A 182 -21.34 7.91 -3.96
C LEU A 182 -21.93 8.08 -5.37
N LYS A 183 -23.25 7.94 -5.53
CA LYS A 183 -23.94 8.11 -6.82
C LYS A 183 -23.85 9.55 -7.34
N GLN A 184 -23.97 10.55 -6.45
CA GLN A 184 -23.84 11.96 -6.85
C GLN A 184 -22.42 12.27 -7.31
N ARG A 185 -21.40 11.75 -6.61
CA ARG A 185 -20.00 11.88 -7.03
C ARG A 185 -19.80 11.32 -8.44
N ASP A 186 -20.26 10.10 -8.68
CA ASP A 186 -20.05 9.42 -9.96
C ASP A 186 -20.79 10.16 -11.11
N ALA A 187 -21.98 10.70 -10.84
CA ALA A 187 -22.71 11.54 -11.79
C ALA A 187 -21.97 12.85 -12.12
N GLU A 188 -21.45 13.54 -11.10
CA GLU A 188 -20.67 14.77 -11.27
C GLU A 188 -19.34 14.56 -11.99
N GLU A 189 -18.69 13.44 -11.74
CA GLU A 189 -17.46 13.06 -12.44
C GLU A 189 -17.75 12.81 -13.92
N ASN A 190 -18.81 12.06 -14.22
CA ASN A 190 -19.25 11.82 -15.59
C ASN A 190 -19.66 13.11 -16.30
N GLU A 191 -20.34 14.03 -15.63
CA GLU A 191 -20.68 15.33 -16.20
C GLU A 191 -19.42 16.13 -16.53
N PHE A 192 -18.43 16.18 -15.62
CA PHE A 192 -17.17 16.88 -15.84
C PHE A 192 -16.40 16.33 -17.04
N PHE A 193 -16.25 15.01 -17.14
CA PHE A 193 -15.55 14.36 -18.25
C PHE A 193 -16.37 14.27 -19.55
N SER A 194 -17.63 14.69 -19.53
CA SER A 194 -18.46 14.83 -20.73
C SER A 194 -18.35 16.23 -21.36
N ARG A 195 -17.71 17.20 -20.68
CA ARG A 195 -17.52 18.56 -21.20
C ARG A 195 -16.43 18.59 -22.28
N LYS A 196 -16.60 19.46 -23.28
CA LYS A 196 -15.68 19.60 -24.43
C LYS A 196 -14.21 19.82 -24.03
N ASP A 197 -13.97 20.50 -22.92
CA ASP A 197 -12.61 20.79 -22.44
C ASP A 197 -11.83 19.52 -22.05
N THR A 198 -12.56 18.44 -21.74
CA THR A 198 -12.00 17.14 -21.33
C THR A 198 -11.94 16.10 -22.47
N GLU A 199 -12.45 16.41 -23.66
CA GLU A 199 -12.36 15.54 -24.86
C GLU A 199 -10.90 15.28 -25.30
N ARG A 200 -9.96 16.05 -24.75
CA ARG A 200 -8.52 15.89 -24.96
C ARG A 200 -7.97 14.59 -24.38
N PHE A 201 -8.71 13.92 -23.50
CA PHE A 201 -8.30 12.68 -22.85
C PHE A 201 -9.07 11.48 -23.39
N ALA A 202 -8.38 10.36 -23.54
CA ALA A 202 -9.05 9.10 -23.86
C ALA A 202 -10.00 8.72 -22.71
N LYS A 203 -11.25 8.39 -23.05
CA LYS A 203 -12.28 8.01 -22.07
C LYS A 203 -11.83 6.87 -21.14
N SER A 204 -10.94 5.99 -21.61
CA SER A 204 -10.38 4.88 -20.81
C SER A 204 -9.41 5.32 -19.71
N LEU A 205 -8.87 6.54 -19.78
CA LEU A 205 -7.87 7.08 -18.84
C LEU A 205 -8.49 8.05 -17.83
N VAL A 206 -9.82 8.18 -17.82
CA VAL A 206 -10.54 9.10 -16.94
C VAL A 206 -11.67 8.39 -16.21
N GLY A 207 -11.98 8.89 -15.02
CA GLY A 207 -13.12 8.45 -14.21
C GLY A 207 -12.86 7.20 -13.36
N ILE A 208 -13.64 7.06 -12.30
CA ILE A 208 -13.47 6.02 -11.28
C ILE A 208 -13.78 4.62 -11.81
N ASP A 209 -14.79 4.46 -12.66
CA ASP A 209 -15.19 3.15 -13.17
C ASP A 209 -14.12 2.53 -14.07
N ASN A 210 -13.53 3.35 -14.95
CA ASN A 210 -12.41 2.92 -15.77
C ASN A 210 -11.16 2.66 -14.92
N LEU A 211 -10.93 3.45 -13.87
CA LEU A 211 -9.83 3.21 -12.96
C LEU A 211 -9.97 1.85 -12.28
N ARG A 212 -11.16 1.50 -11.77
CA ARG A 212 -11.41 0.19 -11.13
C ARG A 212 -11.09 -0.96 -12.07
N MET A 213 -11.59 -0.92 -13.31
CA MET A 213 -11.31 -1.95 -14.31
C MET A 213 -9.82 -2.02 -14.68
N ARG A 214 -9.13 -0.88 -14.71
CA ARG A 214 -7.70 -0.81 -15.03
C ARG A 214 -6.85 -1.36 -13.88
N LEU A 215 -7.14 -0.98 -12.63
CA LEU A 215 -6.43 -1.46 -11.45
C LEU A 215 -6.58 -2.98 -11.31
N ASP A 216 -7.76 -3.52 -11.57
CA ASP A 216 -8.01 -4.97 -11.56
C ASP A 216 -7.10 -5.71 -12.55
N LYS A 217 -7.03 -5.25 -13.80
CA LYS A 217 -6.16 -5.82 -14.83
C LYS A 217 -4.67 -5.69 -14.50
N VAL A 218 -4.26 -4.52 -14.00
CA VAL A 218 -2.86 -4.26 -13.63
C VAL A 218 -2.45 -5.15 -12.47
N LEU A 219 -3.30 -5.27 -11.44
CA LEU A 219 -3.04 -6.14 -10.29
C LEU A 219 -2.93 -7.61 -10.72
N LEU A 220 -3.89 -8.09 -11.52
CA LEU A 220 -3.87 -9.47 -12.02
C LEU A 220 -2.62 -9.76 -12.85
N SER A 221 -2.23 -8.84 -13.74
CA SER A 221 -1.01 -8.97 -14.55
C SER A 221 0.25 -9.01 -13.69
N GLN A 222 0.31 -8.19 -12.63
CA GLN A 222 1.44 -8.17 -11.70
C GLN A 222 1.52 -9.48 -10.92
N ILE A 223 0.40 -9.96 -10.39
CA ILE A 223 0.34 -11.26 -9.68
C ILE A 223 0.81 -12.37 -10.61
N ALA A 224 0.30 -12.45 -11.84
CA ALA A 224 0.70 -13.49 -12.78
C ALA A 224 2.19 -13.47 -13.13
N THR A 225 2.79 -12.28 -13.22
CA THR A 225 4.22 -12.11 -13.52
C THR A 225 5.11 -12.50 -12.35
N GLU A 226 4.69 -12.20 -11.12
CA GLU A 226 5.49 -12.42 -9.90
C GLU A 226 5.22 -13.78 -9.21
N LEU A 227 4.13 -14.47 -9.55
CA LEU A 227 3.80 -15.75 -8.93
C LEU A 227 4.89 -16.83 -9.11
N PRO A 228 5.52 -17.00 -10.30
CA PRO A 228 6.58 -18.00 -10.46
C PRO A 228 7.83 -17.70 -9.62
N SER A 229 8.21 -16.42 -9.49
CA SER A 229 9.37 -16.01 -8.68
C SER A 229 9.08 -16.25 -7.19
N LEU A 230 7.85 -15.95 -6.75
CA LEU A 230 7.38 -16.20 -5.39
C LEU A 230 7.38 -17.70 -5.04
N ILE A 231 6.87 -18.56 -5.93
CA ILE A 231 6.89 -20.02 -5.72
C ILE A 231 8.33 -20.51 -5.50
N ARG A 232 9.26 -20.10 -6.37
CA ARG A 232 10.68 -20.45 -6.23
C ARG A 232 11.28 -19.92 -4.92
N GLU A 233 10.94 -18.70 -4.51
CA GLU A 233 11.40 -18.14 -3.24
C GLU A 233 10.89 -18.95 -2.03
N ILE A 234 9.62 -19.36 -2.07
CA ILE A 234 9.02 -20.22 -1.04
C ILE A 234 9.74 -21.56 -0.98
N GLU A 235 9.95 -22.22 -2.11
CA GLU A 235 10.65 -23.52 -2.19
C GLU A 235 12.06 -23.44 -1.58
N ILE A 236 12.83 -22.40 -1.94
CA ILE A 236 14.17 -22.17 -1.38
C ILE A 236 14.11 -21.97 0.14
N LYS A 237 13.16 -21.15 0.63
CA LYS A 237 12.98 -20.93 2.07
C LYS A 237 12.55 -22.21 2.79
N THR A 238 11.67 -23.01 2.19
CA THR A 238 11.25 -24.31 2.73
C THR A 238 12.42 -25.29 2.82
N ASP A 239 13.24 -25.38 1.78
CA ASP A 239 14.42 -26.27 1.78
C ASP A 239 15.45 -25.84 2.84
N HIS A 240 15.69 -24.53 2.95
CA HIS A 240 16.56 -23.98 4.01
C HIS A 240 16.02 -24.29 5.41
N CYS A 241 14.71 -24.15 5.64
CA CYS A 241 14.07 -24.51 6.91
C CYS A 241 14.18 -26.01 7.19
N ARG A 242 13.96 -26.88 6.19
CA ARG A 242 14.12 -28.33 6.33
C ARG A 242 15.57 -28.71 6.65
N THR A 243 16.53 -28.08 6.00
CA THR A 243 17.96 -28.29 6.28
C THR A 243 18.31 -27.87 7.71
N ARG A 244 17.80 -26.73 8.17
CA ARG A 244 17.96 -26.30 9.57
C ARG A 244 17.30 -27.27 10.55
N LEU A 245 16.11 -27.76 10.24
CA LEU A 245 15.40 -28.72 11.08
C LEU A 245 16.16 -30.05 11.18
N ARG A 246 16.70 -30.56 10.07
CA ARG A 246 17.57 -31.76 10.06
C ARG A 246 18.83 -31.57 10.92
N ARG A 247 19.42 -30.38 10.94
CA ARG A 247 20.59 -30.08 11.79
C ARG A 247 20.28 -30.09 13.29
N LEU A 248 19.03 -29.83 13.68
CA LEU A 248 18.62 -29.91 15.08
C LEU A 248 18.45 -31.37 15.54
N GLY A 249 18.42 -32.32 14.59
CA GLY A 249 18.22 -33.74 14.85
C GLY A 249 16.77 -34.08 15.17
N GLU A 250 16.55 -35.36 15.48
CA GLU A 250 15.22 -35.85 15.85
C GLU A 250 14.77 -35.25 17.20
N PRO A 251 13.47 -34.98 17.37
CA PRO A 251 12.92 -34.56 18.65
C PRO A 251 13.14 -35.66 19.71
N ARG A 252 13.48 -35.25 20.93
CA ARG A 252 13.79 -36.15 22.06
C ARG A 252 12.97 -35.75 23.28
N ILE A 253 11.66 -35.94 23.15
CA ILE A 253 10.69 -35.46 24.14
C ILE A 253 10.59 -36.48 25.28
N THR A 254 10.73 -37.77 24.96
CA THR A 254 10.64 -38.85 25.95
C THR A 254 12.00 -39.28 26.48
N VAL A 255 12.02 -39.85 27.68
CA VAL A 255 13.25 -40.37 28.32
C VAL A 255 13.88 -41.49 27.50
N ASP A 256 13.07 -42.33 26.85
CA ASP A 256 13.54 -43.43 26.00
C ASP A 256 14.27 -42.91 24.74
N GLU A 257 13.73 -41.87 24.09
CA GLU A 257 14.37 -41.22 22.93
C GLU A 257 15.69 -40.54 23.31
N GLN A 258 15.77 -39.95 24.52
CA GLN A 258 17.00 -39.35 25.03
C GLN A 258 18.08 -40.41 25.31
N ASN A 259 17.70 -41.52 25.93
CA ASN A 259 18.61 -42.64 26.20
C ASN A 259 19.11 -43.28 24.90
N LEU A 260 18.23 -43.48 23.90
CA LEU A 260 18.59 -44.01 22.59
C LEU A 260 19.60 -43.11 21.87
N TYR A 261 19.41 -41.79 21.94
CA TYR A 261 20.35 -40.84 21.35
C TYR A 261 21.73 -40.87 22.02
N LEU A 262 21.79 -40.94 23.36
CA LEU A 262 23.05 -41.08 24.10
C LEU A 262 23.79 -42.38 23.76
N LEU A 263 23.06 -43.48 23.61
CA LEU A 263 23.60 -44.75 23.16
C LEU A 263 24.21 -44.65 21.75
N ASN A 264 23.50 -44.01 20.81
CA ASN A 264 24.00 -43.80 19.44
C ASN A 264 25.25 -42.92 19.41
N ILE A 265 25.33 -41.87 20.23
CA ILE A 265 26.55 -41.05 20.37
C ILE A 265 27.71 -41.91 20.88
N ASN A 266 27.48 -42.71 21.93
CA ASN A 266 28.53 -43.51 22.54
C ASN A 266 29.10 -44.54 21.56
N GLN A 267 28.24 -45.15 20.74
CA GLN A 267 28.68 -46.03 19.65
C GLN A 267 29.49 -45.27 18.58
N SER A 268 29.05 -44.09 18.16
CA SER A 268 29.77 -43.28 17.16
C SER A 268 31.11 -42.71 17.63
N LEU A 269 31.39 -42.71 18.95
CA LEU A 269 32.67 -42.29 19.53
C LEU A 269 33.64 -43.46 19.76
N GLN A 270 33.15 -44.69 19.68
CA GLN A 270 33.97 -45.90 19.84
C GLN A 270 34.53 -46.45 18.51
N GLU A 271 33.98 -46.01 17.38
CA GLU A 271 34.55 -46.16 16.03
C GLU A 271 35.54 -45.04 15.70
#